data_AF-A0A9P0PHW3-F1
#
_entry.id   AF-A0A9P0PHW3-F1
#
_cell.length_a   1.000
_cell.length_b   1.000
_cell.length_c   1.000
_cell.angle_alpha   90.00
_cell.angle_beta   90.00
_cell.angle_gamma   90.00
#
_symmetry.space_group_name_H-M   'P 1'
#
loop_
_entity.id
_entity.type
_entity.pdbx_description
1 polymer ?
#
loop_
_entity_poly.entity_id
_entity_poly.type
_entity_poly.pdbx_seq_one_letter_code
_entity_poly.pdbx_strand_id
1 'polypeptide(L)'
;MPYNHMICSVLGCKKDPEASLFRPPGPRKSWDLYCAWIKATGNPKFLNLSTVRPEKISICEKHFKDEEVSLMKSRRKTCVPTLRLPDI
;
A
#
# COMPACT_ATOMS: atom_id res chain seq x y z
N MET A 1 18.88 8.19 16.00
CA MET A 1 17.81 8.57 15.07
C MET A 1 16.74 7.49 15.13
N PRO A 2 15.56 7.69 15.73
CA PRO A 2 14.54 6.66 15.70
C PRO A 2 14.09 6.52 14.24
N TYR A 3 14.43 5.40 13.61
CA TYR A 3 13.92 5.05 12.30
C TYR A 3 12.40 5.05 12.41
N ASN A 4 11.74 6.00 11.76
CA ASN A 4 10.29 6.08 11.75
C ASN A 4 9.80 4.83 10.98
N HIS A 5 9.55 3.74 11.71
CA HIS A 5 9.09 2.47 11.16
C HIS A 5 7.73 2.72 10.51
N MET A 6 7.73 3.11 9.23
CA MET A 6 6.48 3.24 8.48
C MET A 6 5.77 1.87 8.54
N ILE A 7 4.51 1.89 8.95
CA ILE A 7 3.72 0.69 9.19
C ILE A 7 2.98 0.33 7.90
N CYS A 8 2.82 -0.96 7.62
CA CYS A 8 1.95 -1.40 6.53
C CYS A 8 0.50 -1.04 6.86
N SER A 9 -0.20 -0.40 5.93
CA SER A 9 -1.58 0.03 6.09
C SER A 9 -2.58 -1.12 5.99
N VAL A 10 -2.16 -2.28 5.48
CA VAL A 10 -2.98 -3.49 5.40
C VAL A 10 -3.34 -3.96 6.82
N LEU A 11 -4.63 -4.18 7.06
CA LEU A 11 -5.15 -4.59 8.35
C LEU A 11 -4.53 -5.92 8.77
N GLY A 12 -4.00 -5.99 9.99
CA GLY A 12 -3.37 -7.20 10.52
C GLY A 12 -1.96 -7.51 9.98
N CYS A 13 -1.41 -6.68 9.09
CA CYS A 13 -0.07 -6.93 8.55
C CYS A 13 1.03 -6.65 9.59
N LYS A 14 1.79 -7.70 9.92
CA LYS A 14 3.07 -7.60 10.64
C LYS A 14 4.20 -7.53 9.62
N LYS A 15 4.51 -6.29 9.21
CA LYS A 15 5.64 -6.00 8.31
C LYS A 15 6.97 -6.35 9.01
N ASP A 16 7.92 -6.93 8.29
CA ASP A 16 9.31 -7.03 8.75
C ASP A 16 9.99 -5.65 8.71
N PRO A 17 10.88 -5.31 9.65
CA PRO A 17 11.55 -4.01 9.68
C PRO A 17 12.25 -3.65 8.35
N GLU A 18 12.83 -4.64 7.68
CA GLU A 18 13.61 -4.51 6.44
C GLU A 18 12.74 -4.47 5.17
N ALA A 19 11.45 -4.78 5.26
CA ALA A 19 10.60 -4.84 4.08
C ALA A 19 10.39 -3.47 3.44
N SER A 20 10.50 -3.43 2.12
CA SER A 20 10.22 -2.25 1.31
C SER A 20 8.76 -1.84 1.44
N LEU A 21 8.51 -0.53 1.44
CA LEU A 21 7.17 0.05 1.48
C LEU A 21 6.92 0.86 0.23
N PHE A 22 5.76 0.62 -0.36
CA PHE A 22 5.29 1.35 -1.52
C PHE A 22 4.10 2.21 -1.15
N ARG A 23 4.01 3.37 -1.79
CA ARG A 23 2.87 4.30 -1.65
C ARG A 23 2.03 4.27 -2.92
N PRO A 24 0.70 4.38 -2.81
CA PRO A 24 -0.17 4.40 -3.97
C PRO A 24 0.19 5.55 -4.92
N PRO A 25 -0.25 5.49 -6.18
CA PRO A 25 -0.28 6.68 -7.03
C PRO A 25 -1.18 7.74 -6.38
N GLY A 26 -0.88 9.02 -6.63
CA GLY A 26 -1.75 10.09 -6.15
C GLY A 26 -3.12 10.02 -6.84
N PRO A 27 -4.21 10.44 -6.17
CA PRO A 27 -5.57 10.36 -6.69
C PRO A 27 -5.75 11.15 -7.98
N ARG A 28 -4.97 12.23 -8.19
CA ARG A 28 -4.94 13.01 -9.43
C ARG A 28 -4.27 12.29 -10.61
N LYS A 29 -3.38 11.31 -10.35
CA LYS A 29 -2.68 10.56 -11.40
C LYS A 29 -3.46 9.34 -11.86
N SER A 30 -4.06 8.61 -10.91
CA SER A 30 -4.92 7.47 -11.20
C SER A 30 -5.83 7.23 -10.00
N TRP A 31 -7.11 7.57 -10.17
CA TRP A 31 -8.12 7.40 -9.14
C TRP A 31 -8.43 5.91 -8.93
N ASP A 32 -8.57 5.14 -10.00
CA ASP A 32 -8.89 3.71 -9.95
C ASP A 32 -7.84 2.91 -9.19
N LEU A 33 -6.55 3.13 -9.50
CA LEU A 33 -5.45 2.48 -8.77
C LEU A 33 -5.39 2.93 -7.31
N TYR A 34 -5.64 4.21 -7.03
CA TYR A 34 -5.72 4.70 -5.66
C TYR A 34 -6.82 3.97 -4.89
N CYS A 35 -8.05 3.93 -5.42
CA CYS A 35 -9.16 3.21 -4.81
C CYS A 35 -8.88 1.71 -4.64
N ALA A 36 -8.25 1.06 -5.61
CA ALA A 36 -7.89 -0.35 -5.54
C ALA A 36 -6.90 -0.62 -4.39
N TRP A 37 -5.89 0.24 -4.22
CA TRP A 37 -4.95 0.17 -3.10
C TRP A 37 -5.62 0.36 -1.75
N ILE A 38 -6.54 1.33 -1.64
CA ILE A 38 -7.29 1.58 -0.41
C ILE A 38 -8.12 0.35 -0.04
N LYS A 39 -8.85 -0.21 -0.99
CA LYS A 39 -9.63 -1.43 -0.79
C LYS A 39 -8.75 -2.59 -0.36
N ALA A 40 -7.58 -2.75 -0.99
CA ALA A 40 -6.63 -3.79 -0.63
C ALA A 40 -6.11 -3.67 0.81
N THR A 41 -6.09 -2.47 1.41
CA THR A 41 -5.72 -2.38 2.83
C THR A 41 -6.71 -3.10 3.76
N GLY A 42 -7.96 -3.25 3.35
CA GLY A 42 -9.05 -3.78 4.19
C GLY A 42 -9.20 -3.08 5.53
N ASN A 43 -8.68 -1.86 5.66
CA ASN A 43 -8.64 -1.14 6.92
C ASN A 43 -9.76 -0.08 6.94
N PRO A 44 -10.73 -0.18 7.88
CA PRO A 44 -11.82 0.78 8.02
C PRO A 44 -11.35 2.23 8.16
N LYS A 45 -10.13 2.44 8.71
CA LYS A 45 -9.54 3.77 8.85
C LYS A 45 -9.26 4.45 7.51
N PHE A 46 -9.05 3.68 6.45
CA PHE A 46 -8.74 4.20 5.12
C PHE A 46 -9.92 4.14 4.14
N LEU A 47 -11.02 3.51 4.53
CA LEU A 47 -12.24 3.40 3.72
C LEU A 47 -12.90 4.77 3.43
N ASN A 48 -12.72 5.75 4.32
CA ASN A 48 -13.18 7.12 4.07
C ASN A 48 -12.19 7.89 3.18
N LEU A 49 -12.30 7.70 1.87
CA LEU A 49 -11.43 8.29 0.84
C LEU A 49 -11.30 9.83 0.93
N SER A 50 -12.31 10.51 1.48
CA SER A 50 -12.36 11.98 1.60
C SER A 50 -11.37 12.54 2.62
N THR A 51 -11.00 11.76 3.64
CA THR A 51 -10.12 12.20 4.74
C THR A 51 -8.72 11.62 4.64
N VAL A 52 -8.54 10.61 3.80
CA VAL A 52 -7.33 9.82 3.74
C VAL A 52 -6.35 10.44 2.77
N ARG A 53 -5.20 10.85 3.31
CA ARG A 53 -4.09 11.38 2.50
C ARG A 53 -3.26 10.22 1.94
N PRO A 54 -2.94 10.21 0.63
CA PRO A 54 -2.12 9.17 -0.01
C PRO A 54 -0.76 8.94 0.65
N GLU A 55 -0.21 10.00 1.24
CA GLU A 55 1.08 10.01 1.94
C GLU A 55 1.09 9.16 3.21
N LYS A 56 -0.08 8.95 3.82
CA LYS A 56 -0.27 8.16 5.03
C LYS A 56 -0.48 6.67 4.75
N ILE A 57 -0.61 6.29 3.48
CA ILE A 57 -0.83 4.90 3.07
C ILE A 57 0.46 4.33 2.53
N SER A 58 0.89 3.24 3.13
CA SER A 58 2.05 2.49 2.68
C SER A 58 1.79 1.01 2.80
N ILE A 59 2.06 0.25 1.75
CA ILE A 59 1.84 -1.19 1.69
C ILE A 59 3.21 -1.87 1.46
N CYS A 60 3.50 -2.93 2.24
CA CYS A 60 4.79 -3.61 2.14
C CYS A 60 4.85 -4.56 0.94
N GLU A 61 6.07 -4.89 0.50
CA GLU A 61 6.30 -5.70 -0.70
C GLU A 61 5.69 -7.11 -0.64
N LYS A 62 5.42 -7.65 0.57
CA LYS A 62 4.74 -8.95 0.78
C LYS A 62 3.34 -9.04 0.18
N HIS A 63 2.70 -7.91 -0.11
CA HIS A 63 1.36 -7.87 -0.70
C HIS A 63 1.37 -7.80 -2.23
N PHE A 64 2.55 -7.80 -2.84
CA PHE A 64 2.77 -7.78 -4.28
C PHE A 64 3.50 -9.05 -4.69
N LYS A 65 3.33 -9.48 -5.96
CA LYS A 65 4.16 -10.53 -6.53
C LYS A 65 5.59 -10.01 -6.76
N ASP A 66 6.60 -10.87 -6.74
CA ASP A 66 8.00 -10.45 -6.90
C ASP A 66 8.26 -9.68 -8.22
N GLU A 67 7.57 -10.07 -9.29
CA GLU A 67 7.58 -9.37 -10.58
C GLU A 67 7.04 -7.93 -10.45
N GLU A 68 5.96 -7.76 -9.69
CA GLU A 68 5.34 -6.46 -9.42
C GLU A 68 6.20 -5.61 -8.49
N VAL A 69 6.87 -6.22 -7.52
CA VAL A 69 7.82 -5.53 -6.62
C VAL A 69 8.94 -4.88 -7.43
N SER A 70 9.46 -5.58 -8.43
CA SER A 70 10.49 -5.05 -9.34
C SER A 70 9.97 -3.84 -10.13
N LEU A 71 8.74 -3.90 -10.63
CA LEU A 71 8.07 -2.78 -11.31
C LEU A 71 7.86 -1.59 -10.36
N MET A 72 7.41 -1.84 -9.13
CA MET A 72 7.20 -0.82 -8.11
C MET A 72 8.49 -0.13 -7.68
N LYS A 73 9.60 -0.88 -7.57
CA LYS A 73 10.96 -0.34 -7.32
C LYS A 73 11.43 0.56 -8.46
N SER A 74 11.06 0.26 -9.70
CA SER A 74 11.33 1.11 -10.88
C SER A 74 10.41 2.35 -11.00
N ARG A 75 9.63 2.67 -9.96
CA ARG A 75 8.64 3.77 -9.90
C ARG A 75 7.46 3.62 -10.88
N ARG A 76 7.28 2.45 -11.50
CA ARG A 76 6.07 2.13 -12.28
C ARG A 76 4.97 1.67 -11.32
N LYS A 77 4.19 2.62 -10.80
CA LYS A 77 3.11 2.39 -9.84
C LYS A 77 1.82 1.88 -10.50
N THR A 78 1.93 0.78 -11.25
CA THR A 78 0.80 0.21 -12.03
C THR A 78 0.19 -1.02 -11.36
N CYS A 79 0.82 -1.56 -10.32
CA CYS A 79 0.38 -2.79 -9.67
C CYS A 79 -0.51 -2.50 -8.48
N VAL A 80 -1.45 -3.40 -8.20
CA VAL A 80 -2.34 -3.37 -7.03
C VAL A 80 -1.92 -4.50 -6.09
N PRO A 81 -1.80 -4.25 -4.77
CA PRO A 81 -1.51 -5.33 -3.85
C PRO A 81 -2.68 -6.31 -3.85
N THR A 82 -2.39 -7.57 -4.14
CA THR A 82 -3.39 -8.64 -4.27
C THR A 82 -3.12 -9.81 -3.32
N LEU A 83 -1.92 -9.88 -2.74
CA LEU A 83 -1.50 -11.00 -1.90
C LEU A 83 -1.68 -10.69 -0.41
N ARG A 84 -2.08 -11.72 0.36
CA ARG A 84 -2.20 -11.67 1.83
C ARG A 84 -3.02 -10.48 2.31
N LEU A 85 -4.10 -10.18 1.58
CA LEU A 85 -5.08 -9.19 2.00
C LEU A 85 -5.98 -9.83 3.07
N PRO A 86 -6.53 -9.05 4.02
CA PRO A 86 -7.52 -9.57 4.94
C PRO A 86 -8.73 -10.09 4.15
N ASP A 87 -9.22 -11.28 4.49
CA ASP A 87 -10.54 -11.76 4.09
C ASP A 87 -11.58 -10.80 4.69
N ILE A 88 -12.18 -9.97 3.84
CA ILE A 88 -13.29 -9.07 4.19
C ILE A 88 -14.59 -9.83 4.08
#